data_AF-A0A969XZE3-F1
#
_entry.id   AF-A0A969XZE3-F1
#
_cell.length_a   1.000
_cell.length_b   1.000
_cell.length_c   1.000
_cell.angle_alpha   90.00
_cell.angle_beta   90.00
_cell.angle_gamma   90.00
#
_symmetry.space_group_name_H-M   'P 1'
#
loop_
_entity.id
_entity.type
_entity.pdbx_description
1 polymer ?
#
loop_
_entity_poly.entity_id
_entity_poly.type
_entity_poly.pdbx_seq_one_letter_code
_entity_poly.pdbx_strand_id
1 'polypeptide(L)'
;MTLIWPDGTLHNTWLQVTVKASKATGLGADDVFFFANVPGDANSDGAVDLDDFMLLKHHFGTGGLDIGQGDFDLDDDVDLDDFVTLKNNFGTTLKPVPEAPGLAGTVDLLAAAPSPALPRRPHRRVGRRCRFSSLKPQAPSLQPTAPAGLRGYRRS
;
A
#
# COMPACT_ATOMS: atom_id res chain seq x y z
N MET A 1 -28.60 -1.66 7.62
CA MET A 1 -28.92 -1.71 6.18
C MET A 1 -27.81 -2.51 5.55
N THR A 2 -28.15 -3.57 4.83
CA THR A 2 -27.17 -4.45 4.17
C THR A 2 -27.53 -4.51 2.70
N LEU A 3 -26.55 -4.30 1.83
CA LEU A 3 -26.68 -4.43 0.39
C LEU A 3 -25.96 -5.73 0.01
N ILE A 4 -26.64 -6.62 -0.71
CA ILE A 4 -26.11 -7.93 -1.11
C ILE A 4 -26.25 -8.04 -2.62
N TRP A 5 -25.17 -8.40 -3.30
CA TRP A 5 -25.12 -8.67 -4.73
C TRP A 5 -24.92 -10.17 -4.96
N PRO A 6 -25.35 -10.72 -6.11
CA PRO A 6 -24.91 -12.05 -6.52
C PRO A 6 -23.38 -12.12 -6.61
N ASP A 7 -22.82 -13.30 -6.34
CA ASP A 7 -21.38 -13.50 -6.35
C ASP A 7 -20.75 -13.14 -7.70
N GLY A 8 -19.58 -12.53 -7.67
CA GLY A 8 -18.84 -12.09 -8.86
C GLY A 8 -19.45 -10.90 -9.61
N THR A 9 -20.57 -10.32 -9.16
CA THR A 9 -21.18 -9.14 -9.82
C THR A 9 -20.22 -7.95 -9.85
N LEU A 10 -19.50 -7.73 -8.75
CA LEU A 10 -18.49 -6.69 -8.63
C LEU A 10 -17.13 -7.35 -8.83
N HIS A 11 -16.74 -7.61 -10.07
CA HIS A 11 -15.44 -8.23 -10.38
C HIS A 11 -14.71 -7.39 -11.42
N ASN A 12 -13.51 -6.93 -11.08
CA ASN A 12 -12.69 -6.02 -11.90
C ASN A 12 -13.46 -4.78 -12.38
N THR A 13 -14.19 -4.13 -11.47
CA THR A 13 -15.07 -3.00 -11.77
C THR A 13 -15.23 -2.07 -10.57
N TRP A 14 -15.83 -0.90 -10.83
CA TRP A 14 -16.17 0.09 -9.82
C TRP A 14 -17.62 -0.06 -9.35
N LEU A 15 -17.82 -0.01 -8.04
CA LEU A 15 -19.10 0.23 -7.40
C LEU A 15 -19.24 1.73 -7.13
N GLN A 16 -20.24 2.37 -7.75
CA GLN A 16 -20.63 3.74 -7.44
C GLN A 16 -21.70 3.75 -6.36
N VAL A 17 -21.48 4.50 -5.28
CA VAL A 17 -22.44 4.74 -4.20
C VAL A 17 -22.75 6.22 -4.15
N THR A 18 -24.03 6.59 -4.28
CA THR A 18 -24.45 8.00 -4.23
C THR A 18 -25.30 8.25 -3.00
N VAL A 19 -24.84 9.15 -2.13
CA VAL A 19 -25.60 9.67 -1.00
C VAL A 19 -26.39 10.87 -1.47
N LYS A 20 -27.72 10.74 -1.49
CA LYS A 20 -28.60 11.82 -1.95
C LYS A 20 -28.62 13.00 -0.98
N ALA A 21 -28.61 14.21 -1.53
CA ALA A 21 -28.87 15.42 -0.77
C ALA A 21 -30.30 15.40 -0.23
N SER A 22 -30.42 15.59 1.08
CA SER A 22 -31.70 15.68 1.76
C SER A 22 -31.56 16.49 3.04
N LYS A 23 -32.68 16.91 3.60
CA LYS A 23 -32.70 17.53 4.93
C LYS A 23 -32.13 16.63 6.02
N ALA A 24 -32.21 15.30 5.85
CA ALA A 24 -31.68 14.32 6.80
C ALA A 24 -30.15 14.15 6.69
N THR A 25 -29.60 14.27 5.48
CA THR A 25 -28.15 14.16 5.24
C THR A 25 -27.41 15.49 5.44
N GLY A 26 -28.10 16.63 5.38
CA GLY A 26 -27.50 17.95 5.56
C GLY A 26 -26.57 18.37 4.42
N LEU A 27 -26.52 17.59 3.33
CA LEU A 27 -25.69 17.84 2.17
C LEU A 27 -26.34 18.87 1.23
N GLY A 28 -25.52 19.78 0.69
CA GLY A 28 -25.96 20.78 -0.29
C GLY A 28 -26.10 20.23 -1.73
N ALA A 29 -25.50 19.06 -2.01
CA ALA A 29 -25.56 18.34 -3.27
C ALA A 29 -25.35 16.84 -3.02
N ASP A 30 -25.67 16.00 -4.01
CA ASP A 30 -25.41 14.56 -3.94
C ASP A 30 -23.90 14.31 -3.79
N ASP A 31 -23.52 13.36 -2.94
CA ASP A 31 -22.14 12.95 -2.75
C ASP A 31 -21.92 11.55 -3.35
N VAL A 32 -20.82 11.35 -4.07
CA VAL A 32 -20.57 10.14 -4.88
C VAL A 32 -19.25 9.50 -4.48
N PHE A 33 -19.31 8.23 -4.10
CA PHE A 33 -18.17 7.40 -3.72
C PHE A 33 -17.96 6.28 -4.74
N PHE A 34 -16.70 5.91 -4.97
CA PHE A 34 -16.32 4.78 -5.82
C PHE A 34 -15.49 3.78 -5.02
N PHE A 35 -15.82 2.50 -5.15
CA PHE A 35 -15.06 1.39 -4.56
C PHE A 35 -14.68 0.43 -5.69
N ALA A 36 -13.40 0.11 -5.82
CA ALA A 36 -12.95 -0.91 -6.76
C ALA A 36 -12.97 -2.29 -6.12
N ASN A 37 -13.22 -3.32 -6.94
CA ASN A 37 -12.89 -4.69 -6.58
C ASN A 37 -12.07 -5.34 -7.71
N VAL A 38 -10.87 -5.81 -7.38
CA VAL A 38 -9.94 -6.49 -8.28
C VAL A 38 -9.31 -7.65 -7.53
N PRO A 39 -9.84 -8.87 -7.70
CA PRO A 39 -9.23 -10.03 -7.08
C PRO A 39 -7.81 -10.24 -7.63
N GLY A 40 -6.84 -10.42 -6.74
CA GLY A 40 -5.42 -10.58 -7.09
C GLY A 40 -4.57 -9.31 -7.04
N ASP A 41 -5.17 -8.13 -6.86
CA ASP A 41 -4.45 -6.85 -6.71
C ASP A 41 -4.18 -6.60 -5.22
N ALA A 42 -3.01 -7.00 -4.75
CA ALA A 42 -2.60 -6.89 -3.36
C ALA A 42 -2.08 -5.48 -3.04
N ASN A 43 -1.42 -4.82 -3.99
CA ASN A 43 -0.85 -3.50 -3.75
C ASN A 43 -1.88 -2.35 -3.91
N SER A 44 -3.10 -2.68 -4.38
CA SER A 44 -4.21 -1.77 -4.65
C SER A 44 -3.89 -0.69 -5.70
N ASP A 45 -3.05 -1.01 -6.69
CA ASP A 45 -2.70 -0.09 -7.78
C ASP A 45 -3.66 -0.18 -8.99
N GLY A 46 -4.60 -1.12 -8.95
CA GLY A 46 -5.58 -1.37 -9.98
C GLY A 46 -5.10 -2.26 -11.11
N ALA A 47 -3.93 -2.90 -10.99
CA ALA A 47 -3.46 -3.94 -11.87
C ALA A 47 -3.21 -5.24 -11.07
N VAL A 48 -3.26 -6.37 -11.77
CA VAL A 48 -2.83 -7.67 -11.21
C VAL A 48 -1.60 -8.10 -11.96
N ASP A 49 -0.43 -7.99 -11.34
CA ASP A 49 0.84 -8.27 -11.99
C ASP A 49 1.88 -8.96 -11.08
N LEU A 50 3.16 -8.83 -11.45
CA LEU A 50 4.24 -9.49 -10.72
C LEU A 50 4.50 -8.85 -9.36
N ASP A 51 4.15 -7.58 -9.16
CA ASP A 51 4.32 -6.91 -7.87
C ASP A 51 3.35 -7.52 -6.83
N ASP A 52 2.12 -7.83 -7.22
CA ASP A 52 1.17 -8.55 -6.35
C ASP A 52 1.63 -9.97 -6.03
N PHE A 53 2.20 -10.65 -7.03
CA PHE A 53 2.75 -11.98 -6.82
C PHE A 53 3.92 -11.96 -5.81
N MET A 54 4.72 -10.88 -5.80
CA MET A 54 5.80 -10.74 -4.82
C MET A 54 5.26 -10.55 -3.39
N LEU A 55 4.12 -9.86 -3.23
CA LEU A 55 3.42 -9.74 -1.94
C LEU A 55 2.91 -11.10 -1.46
N LEU A 56 2.13 -11.81 -2.28
CA LEU A 56 1.63 -13.15 -1.98
C LEU A 56 2.79 -14.10 -1.60
N LYS A 57 3.85 -14.12 -2.41
CA LYS A 57 5.01 -15.00 -2.16
C LYS A 57 5.74 -14.66 -0.86
N HIS A 58 5.80 -13.38 -0.47
CA HIS A 58 6.43 -12.97 0.77
C HIS A 58 5.70 -13.51 2.00
N HIS A 59 4.39 -13.72 1.88
CA HIS A 59 3.49 -14.13 2.95
C HIS A 59 3.01 -15.59 2.84
N PHE A 60 3.45 -16.32 1.83
CA PHE A 60 3.03 -17.69 1.57
C PHE A 60 3.23 -18.63 2.76
N GLY A 61 2.17 -19.37 3.12
CA GLY A 61 2.13 -20.29 4.25
C GLY A 61 2.04 -19.61 5.62
N THR A 62 1.66 -18.32 5.66
CA THR A 62 1.38 -17.59 6.90
C THR A 62 -0.10 -17.22 6.96
N GLY A 63 -0.64 -17.06 8.17
CA GLY A 63 -2.04 -16.69 8.38
C GLY A 63 -2.22 -15.38 9.15
N GLY A 64 -3.47 -14.92 9.24
CA GLY A 64 -3.87 -13.67 9.89
C GLY A 64 -3.59 -12.45 9.02
N LEU A 65 -3.89 -12.55 7.73
CA LEU A 65 -3.52 -11.58 6.73
C LEU A 65 -4.76 -11.01 6.04
N ASP A 66 -4.58 -9.87 5.39
CA ASP A 66 -5.60 -9.27 4.54
C ASP A 66 -5.20 -9.38 3.06
N ILE A 67 -6.11 -8.91 2.20
CA ILE A 67 -5.93 -8.80 0.75
C ILE A 67 -4.61 -8.12 0.37
N GLY A 68 -4.15 -7.17 1.19
CA GLY A 68 -2.91 -6.42 0.99
C GLY A 68 -1.64 -7.24 1.22
N GLN A 69 -1.77 -8.46 1.72
CA GLN A 69 -0.69 -9.39 2.03
C GLN A 69 -0.78 -10.66 1.18
N GLY A 70 -1.83 -10.81 0.36
CA GLY A 70 -2.01 -11.89 -0.59
C GLY A 70 -3.10 -12.90 -0.25
N ASP A 71 -3.89 -12.67 0.80
CA ASP A 71 -5.09 -13.45 1.15
C ASP A 71 -6.29 -12.88 0.34
N PHE A 72 -6.52 -13.46 -0.84
CA PHE A 72 -7.50 -12.98 -1.81
C PHE A 72 -8.88 -13.61 -1.65
N ASP A 73 -8.98 -14.79 -1.04
CA ASP A 73 -10.26 -15.46 -0.75
C ASP A 73 -10.77 -15.24 0.68
N LEU A 74 -9.98 -14.54 1.51
CA LEU A 74 -10.30 -14.08 2.86
C LEU A 74 -10.53 -15.23 3.84
N ASP A 75 -9.74 -16.29 3.73
CA ASP A 75 -9.84 -17.47 4.59
C ASP A 75 -8.85 -17.46 5.78
N ASP A 76 -8.21 -16.31 6.01
CA ASP A 76 -7.22 -16.04 7.04
C ASP A 76 -5.85 -16.71 6.82
N ASP A 77 -5.57 -17.28 5.63
CA ASP A 77 -4.22 -17.70 5.24
C ASP A 77 -3.80 -17.28 3.83
N VAL A 78 -2.53 -17.55 3.48
CA VAL A 78 -1.98 -17.25 2.15
C VAL A 78 -1.41 -18.52 1.56
N ASP A 79 -2.09 -19.10 0.58
CA ASP A 79 -1.76 -20.40 0.05
C ASP A 79 -1.91 -20.53 -1.48
N LEU A 80 -2.12 -21.77 -1.97
CA LEU A 80 -2.25 -22.06 -3.39
C LEU A 80 -3.59 -21.60 -3.97
N ASP A 81 -4.65 -21.49 -3.18
CA ASP A 81 -5.97 -21.03 -3.62
C ASP A 81 -5.93 -19.52 -3.91
N ASP A 82 -5.19 -18.73 -3.12
CA ASP A 82 -4.87 -17.34 -3.44
C ASP A 82 -4.07 -17.20 -4.73
N PHE A 83 -3.08 -18.08 -4.92
CA PHE A 83 -2.31 -18.09 -6.15
C PHE A 83 -3.19 -18.39 -7.38
N VAL A 84 -4.19 -19.26 -7.24
CA VAL A 84 -5.18 -19.49 -8.30
C VAL A 84 -5.99 -18.22 -8.58
N THR A 85 -6.40 -17.48 -7.55
CA THR A 85 -7.10 -16.19 -7.70
C THR A 85 -6.24 -15.17 -8.44
N LEU A 86 -4.99 -14.97 -8.04
CA LEU A 86 -4.05 -14.07 -8.72
C LEU A 86 -3.84 -14.48 -10.17
N LYS A 87 -3.57 -15.77 -10.42
CA LYS A 87 -3.34 -16.31 -11.76
C LYS A 87 -4.54 -16.10 -12.67
N ASN A 88 -5.76 -16.31 -12.17
CA ASN A 88 -6.98 -16.16 -12.97
C ASN A 88 -7.23 -14.70 -13.38
N ASN A 89 -6.67 -13.75 -12.63
CA ASN A 89 -6.79 -12.32 -12.87
C ASN A 89 -5.53 -11.67 -13.44
N PHE A 90 -4.45 -12.43 -13.63
CA PHE A 90 -3.15 -11.87 -14.03
C PHE A 90 -3.21 -11.11 -15.35
N GLY A 91 -2.60 -9.92 -15.38
CA GLY A 91 -2.60 -8.99 -16.52
C GLY A 91 -3.89 -8.17 -16.63
N THR A 92 -4.80 -8.30 -15.67
CA THR A 92 -6.00 -7.47 -15.61
C THR A 92 -5.63 -6.08 -15.10
N THR A 93 -6.27 -5.05 -15.68
CA THR A 93 -6.16 -3.68 -15.20
C THR A 93 -7.56 -3.10 -15.07
N LEU A 94 -7.82 -2.43 -13.95
CA LEU A 94 -9.03 -1.65 -13.73
C LEU A 94 -9.16 -0.60 -14.81
N LYS A 95 -10.39 -0.46 -15.29
CA LYS A 95 -10.73 0.71 -16.09
C LYS A 95 -10.58 1.95 -15.22
N PRO A 96 -10.19 3.11 -15.80
CA PRO A 96 -10.20 4.37 -15.07
C PRO A 96 -11.54 4.58 -14.38
N VAL A 97 -11.51 5.22 -13.20
CA VAL A 97 -12.74 5.54 -12.46
C VAL A 97 -13.69 6.28 -13.39
N PRO A 98 -14.98 5.92 -13.43
CA PRO A 98 -15.96 6.66 -14.22
C PRO A 98 -15.94 8.12 -13.80
N GLU A 99 -15.85 9.04 -14.77
CA GLU A 99 -15.91 10.46 -14.48
C GLU A 99 -17.22 10.76 -13.75
N ALA A 100 -17.12 11.26 -12.52
CA ALA A 100 -18.29 11.70 -11.77
C ALA A 100 -18.98 12.82 -12.56
N PRO A 101 -20.31 12.77 -12.77
CA PRO A 101 -21.01 13.85 -13.43
C PRO A 101 -20.99 15.13 -12.57
N GLY A 102 -20.10 16.08 -12.91
CA GLY A 102 -20.08 17.48 -12.45
C GLY A 102 -18.85 17.84 -11.61
N LEU A 103 -18.09 18.92 -11.85
CA LEU A 103 -18.30 20.13 -12.65
C LEU A 103 -17.21 20.26 -13.72
N ALA A 104 -17.59 20.39 -14.99
CA ALA A 104 -16.77 21.11 -15.98
C ALA A 104 -16.78 22.61 -15.61
N GLY A 105 -16.12 22.94 -14.50
CA GLY A 105 -15.73 24.31 -14.19
C GLY A 105 -14.51 24.63 -15.03
N THR A 106 -14.66 25.54 -15.98
CA THR A 106 -13.53 26.17 -16.67
C THR A 106 -12.53 26.64 -15.62
N VAL A 107 -11.36 25.99 -15.53
CA VAL A 107 -10.20 26.61 -14.88
C VAL A 107 -9.81 27.79 -15.77
N ASP A 108 -10.33 28.97 -15.43
CA ASP A 108 -9.81 30.22 -15.94
C ASP A 108 -8.36 30.30 -15.44
N LEU A 109 -7.42 30.01 -16.34
CA LEU A 109 -5.99 30.01 -16.06
C LEU A 109 -5.53 31.47 -15.97
N LEU A 110 -5.90 32.16 -14.89
CA LEU A 110 -5.38 33.49 -14.59
C LEU A 110 -4.71 33.52 -13.22
N ALA A 111 -3.44 33.92 -13.27
CA ALA A 111 -2.54 34.30 -12.19
C ALA A 111 -1.82 33.16 -11.45
N ALA A 112 -0.69 32.76 -12.04
CA ALA A 112 0.49 32.37 -11.28
C ALA A 112 0.83 33.47 -10.26
N ALA A 113 0.60 33.20 -8.98
CA ALA A 113 1.16 34.02 -7.90
C ALA A 113 2.66 33.68 -7.76
N PRO A 114 3.58 34.66 -7.79
CA PRO A 114 4.98 34.40 -7.49
C PRO A 114 5.12 34.02 -6.02
N SER A 115 5.78 32.90 -5.74
CA SER A 115 6.12 32.50 -4.37
C SER A 115 6.93 33.62 -3.70
N PRO A 116 6.63 34.01 -2.45
CA PRO A 116 7.48 34.92 -1.71
C PRO A 116 8.81 34.22 -1.42
N ALA A 117 9.89 34.73 -1.99
CA ALA A 117 11.25 34.32 -1.66
C ALA A 117 11.49 34.60 -0.17
N LEU A 118 11.59 33.55 0.65
CA LEU A 118 12.05 33.67 2.02
C LEU A 118 13.46 34.30 2.01
N PRO A 119 13.73 35.33 2.83
CA PRO A 119 15.05 35.91 2.91
C PRO A 119 16.04 34.85 3.40
N ARG A 120 17.00 34.50 2.54
CA ARG A 120 18.12 33.63 2.91
C ARG A 120 18.86 34.32 4.04
N ARG A 121 18.76 33.78 5.26
CA ARG A 121 19.55 34.24 6.41
C ARG A 121 21.03 34.25 5.99
N PRO A 122 21.77 35.36 6.20
CA PRO A 122 23.19 35.35 5.94
C PRO A 122 23.85 34.34 6.87
N HIS A 123 24.43 33.28 6.29
CA HIS A 123 25.33 32.39 7.01
C HIS A 123 26.53 33.22 7.45
N ARG A 124 26.50 33.67 8.71
CA ARG A 124 27.65 34.30 9.38
C ARG A 124 28.78 33.27 9.38
N ARG A 125 29.83 33.54 8.58
CA ARG A 125 31.13 32.85 8.63
C ARG A 125 31.70 32.99 10.04
N VAL A 126 31.36 32.07 10.93
CA VAL A 126 32.06 31.91 12.20
C VAL A 126 33.21 30.96 11.92
N GLY A 127 34.39 31.52 11.67
CA GLY A 127 35.63 30.77 11.66
C GLY A 127 35.81 30.10 13.03
N ARG A 128 35.66 28.78 13.08
CA ARG A 128 36.10 27.96 14.20
C ARG A 128 37.07 26.92 13.66
N ARG A 129 38.31 27.08 14.09
CA ARG A 129 39.46 26.22 13.80
C ARG A 129 39.07 24.77 14.04
N CYS A 130 39.21 23.94 13.01
CA CYS A 130 39.16 22.49 13.16
C CYS A 130 40.28 22.07 14.10
N ARG A 131 39.93 21.63 15.31
CA ARG A 131 40.81 20.80 16.13
C ARG A 131 40.29 19.37 15.95
N PHE A 132 40.94 18.63 15.07
CA PHE A 132 40.70 17.20 14.89
C PHE A 132 41.15 16.49 16.17
N SER A 133 40.20 16.03 16.99
CA SER A 133 40.44 14.97 17.97
C SER A 133 40.05 13.65 17.33
N SER A 134 41.05 12.79 17.14
CA SER A 134 40.91 11.44 16.61
C SER A 134 39.96 10.61 17.48
N LEU A 135 38.79 10.27 16.94
CA LEU A 135 37.90 9.25 17.51
C LEU A 135 38.01 8.00 16.63
N LYS A 136 38.56 6.96 17.25
CA LYS A 136 38.83 5.64 16.70
C LYS A 136 37.48 4.94 16.39
N PRO A 137 37.27 4.34 15.21
CA PRO A 137 36.06 3.57 14.94
C PRO A 137 36.09 2.28 15.78
N GLN A 138 35.01 2.02 16.52
CA GLN A 138 34.81 0.78 17.27
C GLN A 138 33.95 -0.15 16.42
N ALA A 139 34.55 -1.27 15.99
CA ALA A 139 33.84 -2.32 15.26
C ALA A 139 32.93 -3.11 16.23
N PRO A 140 31.73 -3.52 15.79
CA PRO A 140 30.86 -4.38 16.60
C PRO A 140 31.47 -5.79 16.71
N SER A 141 31.58 -6.27 17.96
CA SER A 141 32.08 -7.61 18.28
C SER A 141 31.05 -8.68 17.90
N LEU A 142 31.36 -9.48 16.88
CA LEU A 142 30.69 -10.76 16.64
C LEU A 142 31.15 -11.75 17.71
N GLN A 143 30.24 -12.16 18.60
CA GLN A 143 30.50 -13.29 19.49
C GLN A 143 30.24 -14.59 18.73
N PRO A 144 31.15 -15.57 18.74
CA PRO A 144 30.87 -16.89 18.23
C PRO A 144 30.01 -17.67 19.24
N THR A 145 28.79 -18.02 18.86
CA THR A 145 27.97 -19.00 19.60
C THR A 145 28.56 -20.39 19.40
N ALA A 146 29.01 -21.02 20.48
CA ALA A 146 29.54 -22.38 20.49
C ALA A 146 28.45 -23.42 20.12
N PRO A 147 28.82 -24.56 19.51
CA PRO A 147 27.88 -25.62 19.19
C PRO A 147 27.45 -26.42 20.43
N ALA A 148 26.18 -26.82 20.45
CA ALA A 148 25.58 -27.67 21.46
C ALA A 148 26.28 -29.05 21.52
N GLY A 149 26.58 -29.49 22.75
CA GLY A 149 27.34 -30.71 23.02
C GLY A 149 26.67 -31.99 22.51
N LEU A 150 27.46 -32.82 21.83
CA LEU A 150 27.14 -34.22 21.58
C LEU A 150 27.29 -35.01 22.89
N ARG A 151 26.18 -35.57 23.35
CA ARG A 151 26.11 -36.58 24.41
C ARG A 151 26.97 -37.78 24.04
N GLY A 152 27.77 -38.24 25.01
CA GLY A 152 28.70 -39.34 24.86
C GLY A 152 28.05 -40.66 24.46
N TYR A 153 28.76 -41.42 23.62
CA TYR A 153 28.61 -42.86 23.48
C TYR A 153 29.84 -43.52 24.10
N ARG A 154 29.61 -44.22 25.22
CA ARG A 154 30.63 -44.97 25.96
C ARG A 154 30.84 -46.31 25.25
N ARG A 155 32.10 -46.63 24.92
CA ARG A 155 32.50 -47.94 24.38
C ARG A 155 32.30 -49.05 25.42
N SER A 156 31.91 -50.21 24.95
CA SER A 156 32.37 -51.52 25.43
C SER A 156 32.63 -52.37 24.20
#